data_AF-A0A842T8R9-F1
#
_entry.id   AF-A0A842T8R9-F1
#
_cell.length_a   1.000
_cell.length_b   1.000
_cell.length_c   1.000
_cell.angle_alpha   90.00
_cell.angle_beta   90.00
_cell.angle_gamma   90.00
#
_symmetry.space_group_name_H-M   'P 1'
#
loop_
_entity.id
_entity.type
_entity.pdbx_description
1 polymer ?
#
loop_
_entity_poly.entity_id
_entity_poly.type
_entity_poly.pdbx_seq_one_letter_code
_entity_poly.pdbx_strand_id
1 'polypeptide(L)'
;MAILEVYETGDDALGIHFDFDIASFGLFQPGNIKFRTTTFNVPGITLGTYTIDFKGQHFEKPNYNDDTSKEFSFTLRLDKQYEVYRKFAFWLYSIKNISTGANSVDKPVVGPSKLRTPEITVVATDGNAPNPTVFQTWRFTQCFPKSISDVSFDNTGTDPITLDITMSYLTLNTDLTA
;
A
#
# COMPACT_ATOMS: atom_id res chain seq x y z
N MET A 1 -31.12 -26.28 0.09
CA MET A 1 -31.29 -24.97 0.75
C MET A 1 -30.72 -25.11 2.14
N ALA A 2 -29.44 -24.78 2.32
CA ALA A 2 -28.76 -24.82 3.61
C ALA A 2 -28.27 -23.41 3.88
N ILE A 3 -28.94 -22.74 4.82
CA ILE A 3 -28.49 -21.50 5.47
C ILE A 3 -27.65 -21.98 6.65
N LEU A 4 -26.32 -22.03 6.49
CA LEU A 4 -25.38 -22.31 7.58
C LEU A 4 -24.02 -21.64 7.30
N GLU A 5 -24.01 -20.34 7.05
CA GLU A 5 -22.79 -19.52 7.22
C GLU A 5 -23.20 -18.25 7.96
N VAL A 6 -23.48 -18.42 9.27
CA VAL A 6 -23.37 -17.30 10.21
C VAL A 6 -21.88 -17.20 10.51
N TYR A 7 -21.18 -16.34 9.76
CA TYR A 7 -19.81 -15.94 10.10
C TYR A 7 -19.77 -15.48 11.56
N GLU A 8 -18.74 -15.88 12.30
CA GLU A 8 -18.42 -15.42 13.66
C GLU A 8 -18.15 -13.90 13.66
N THR A 9 -19.20 -13.14 13.42
CA THR A 9 -19.29 -11.68 13.49
C THR A 9 -19.67 -11.34 14.91
N GLY A 10 -18.68 -11.31 15.80
CA GLY A 10 -18.92 -11.07 17.22
C GLY A 10 -17.79 -10.34 17.94
N ASP A 11 -16.57 -10.41 17.41
CA ASP A 11 -15.41 -9.68 17.96
C ASP A 11 -15.00 -8.53 17.03
N ASP A 12 -14.52 -7.43 17.63
CA ASP A 12 -14.16 -6.23 16.92
C ASP A 12 -12.81 -6.41 16.22
N ALA A 13 -12.71 -6.01 14.94
CA ALA A 13 -11.43 -5.96 14.25
C ALA A 13 -10.54 -4.88 14.88
N LEU A 14 -9.42 -5.31 15.49
CA LEU A 14 -8.49 -4.39 16.14
C LEU A 14 -7.45 -3.87 15.15
N GLY A 15 -7.35 -2.55 14.99
CA GLY A 15 -6.38 -1.90 14.09
C GLY A 15 -4.89 -2.03 14.48
N ILE A 16 -4.59 -2.79 15.53
CA ILE A 16 -3.23 -2.99 16.08
C ILE A 16 -2.54 -4.25 15.55
N HIS A 17 -3.27 -5.15 14.88
CA HIS A 17 -2.74 -6.44 14.43
C HIS A 17 -2.75 -6.54 12.91
N PHE A 18 -1.63 -6.15 12.32
CA PHE A 18 -1.40 -6.32 10.89
C PHE A 18 0.08 -6.59 10.59
N ASP A 19 0.31 -7.39 9.56
CA ASP A 19 1.62 -7.58 8.95
C ASP A 19 1.69 -6.81 7.63
N PHE A 20 2.81 -6.14 7.40
CA PHE A 20 3.10 -5.40 6.17
C PHE A 20 4.37 -5.96 5.52
N ASP A 21 4.23 -6.45 4.30
CA ASP A 21 5.32 -7.07 3.53
C ASP A 21 5.47 -6.42 2.15
N ILE A 22 6.72 -6.17 1.76
CA ILE A 22 7.08 -5.73 0.41
C ILE A 22 7.85 -6.88 -0.23
N ALA A 23 7.31 -7.41 -1.33
CA ALA A 23 7.96 -8.46 -2.09
C ALA A 23 9.33 -7.99 -2.60
N SER A 24 10.29 -8.92 -2.64
CA SER A 24 11.61 -8.65 -3.21
C SER A 24 11.48 -8.24 -4.69
N PHE A 25 12.14 -7.16 -5.07
CA PHE A 25 12.29 -6.73 -6.46
C PHE A 25 13.66 -6.10 -6.66
N GLY A 26 14.11 -5.96 -7.90
CA GLY A 26 15.54 -5.79 -8.27
C GLY A 26 16.36 -4.67 -7.62
N LEU A 27 15.75 -3.77 -6.82
CA LEU A 27 16.43 -2.74 -6.03
C LEU A 27 16.63 -3.12 -4.56
N PHE A 28 15.92 -4.15 -4.07
CA PHE A 28 16.04 -4.71 -2.73
C PHE A 28 16.65 -6.12 -2.84
N GLN A 29 17.58 -6.44 -1.94
CA GLN A 29 18.23 -7.77 -1.88
C GLN A 29 17.19 -8.90 -1.82
N PRO A 30 17.55 -10.14 -2.24
CA PRO A 30 16.62 -11.27 -2.22
C PRO A 30 16.15 -11.54 -0.80
N GLY A 31 14.89 -11.17 -0.52
CA GLY A 31 14.22 -11.36 0.75
C GLY A 31 13.04 -10.40 0.91
N ASN A 32 11.91 -10.92 1.38
CA ASN A 32 10.77 -10.11 1.78
C ASN A 32 11.17 -9.27 2.99
N ILE A 33 11.01 -7.94 2.88
CA ILE A 33 11.39 -7.04 3.98
C ILE A 33 10.14 -6.73 4.79
N LYS A 34 10.08 -7.31 5.99
CA LYS A 34 9.12 -6.93 7.00
C LYS A 34 9.56 -5.63 7.66
N PHE A 35 8.80 -4.57 7.48
CA PHE A 35 9.05 -3.28 8.13
C PHE A 35 8.26 -3.17 9.43
N ARG A 36 8.78 -2.40 10.39
CA ARG A 36 8.00 -1.94 11.55
C ARG A 36 7.12 -0.77 11.13
N THR A 37 6.08 -1.08 10.37
CA THR A 37 5.04 -0.12 9.97
C THR A 37 4.16 0.17 11.18
N THR A 38 3.95 1.45 11.49
CA THR A 38 3.14 1.87 12.65
C THR A 38 1.68 2.05 12.30
N THR A 39 1.41 2.55 11.10
CA THR A 39 0.05 2.84 10.62
C THR A 39 -0.01 2.56 9.13
N PHE A 40 -1.13 2.01 8.70
CA PHE A 40 -1.44 1.75 7.31
C PHE A 40 -2.89 2.16 7.03
N ASN A 41 -3.10 2.95 5.97
CA ASN A 41 -4.44 3.33 5.54
C ASN A 41 -4.81 2.56 4.28
N VAL A 42 -5.82 1.70 4.38
CA VAL A 42 -6.41 1.04 3.20
C VAL A 42 -7.13 2.11 2.38
N PRO A 43 -6.84 2.26 1.08
CA PRO A 43 -7.53 3.24 0.24
C PRO A 43 -9.01 2.88 0.10
N GLY A 44 -9.88 3.88 0.23
CA GLY A 44 -11.32 3.72 0.02
C GLY A 44 -11.61 3.43 -1.44
N ILE A 45 -12.54 2.50 -1.71
CA ILE A 45 -12.95 2.13 -3.06
C ILE A 45 -14.07 3.08 -3.50
N THR A 46 -13.90 3.75 -4.64
CA THR A 46 -14.90 4.67 -5.20
C THR A 46 -15.19 4.33 -6.64
N LEU A 47 -16.48 4.17 -6.95
CA LEU A 47 -16.98 3.97 -8.31
C LEU A 47 -17.50 5.30 -8.83
N GLY A 48 -17.10 5.67 -10.05
CA GLY A 48 -17.58 6.91 -10.65
C GLY A 48 -19.08 6.86 -10.92
N THR A 49 -19.74 8.02 -10.88
CA THR A 49 -21.16 8.14 -11.22
C THR A 49 -21.38 9.16 -12.35
N TYR A 50 -22.51 9.06 -13.03
CA TYR A 50 -22.98 10.05 -13.99
C TYR A 50 -24.47 10.25 -13.84
N THR A 51 -24.92 11.49 -14.03
CA THR A 51 -26.33 11.86 -13.86
C THR A 51 -27.11 11.56 -15.14
N ILE A 52 -28.29 10.95 -14.97
CA ILE A 52 -29.31 10.81 -16.02
C ILE A 52 -30.56 11.57 -15.61
N ASP A 53 -31.07 12.34 -16.56
CA ASP A 53 -32.29 13.11 -16.39
C ASP A 53 -33.46 12.34 -16.99
N PHE A 54 -34.49 12.08 -16.20
CA PHE A 54 -35.71 11.44 -16.65
C PHE A 54 -36.93 12.15 -16.07
N LYS A 55 -37.76 12.74 -16.94
CA LYS A 55 -39.01 13.42 -16.56
C LYS A 55 -38.84 14.48 -15.45
N GLY A 56 -37.76 15.26 -15.51
CA GLY A 56 -37.46 16.31 -14.53
C GLY A 56 -36.90 15.81 -13.19
N GLN A 57 -36.61 14.50 -13.09
CA GLN A 57 -35.91 13.90 -11.97
C GLN A 57 -34.47 13.57 -12.38
N HIS A 58 -33.53 13.76 -11.44
CA HIS A 58 -32.12 13.44 -11.62
C HIS A 58 -31.80 12.17 -10.84
N PHE A 59 -31.17 11.19 -11.50
CA PHE A 59 -30.69 9.97 -10.86
C PHE A 59 -29.23 9.72 -11.23
N GLU A 60 -28.43 9.31 -10.25
CA GLU A 60 -27.05 8.89 -10.50
C GLU A 60 -27.01 7.42 -10.93
N LYS A 61 -26.29 7.15 -12.02
CA LYS A 61 -25.91 5.80 -12.44
C LYS A 61 -24.41 5.61 -12.33
N PRO A 62 -23.92 4.40 -12.04
CA PRO A 62 -22.48 4.13 -12.05
C PRO A 62 -21.91 4.30 -13.45
N ASN A 63 -20.89 5.15 -13.60
CA ASN A 63 -20.01 5.09 -14.75
C ASN A 63 -18.97 4.01 -14.42
N TYR A 64 -18.67 3.12 -15.35
CA TYR A 64 -17.76 1.99 -15.09
C TYR A 64 -16.29 2.43 -14.93
N ASN A 65 -16.03 3.71 -14.63
CA ASN A 65 -14.69 4.20 -14.36
C ASN A 65 -14.34 3.96 -12.89
N ASP A 66 -13.12 3.50 -12.69
CA ASP A 66 -12.55 3.33 -11.37
C ASP A 66 -11.94 4.66 -10.92
N ASP A 67 -12.72 5.44 -10.18
CA ASP A 67 -12.31 6.71 -9.58
C ASP A 67 -11.53 6.51 -8.26
N THR A 68 -11.24 5.26 -7.88
CA THR A 68 -10.46 4.94 -6.69
C THR A 68 -9.08 5.59 -6.75
N SER A 69 -8.75 6.37 -5.72
CA SER A 69 -7.40 6.92 -5.56
C SER A 69 -6.37 5.79 -5.58
N LYS A 70 -5.48 5.80 -6.58
CA LYS A 70 -4.44 4.77 -6.79
C LYS A 70 -3.21 4.98 -5.93
N GLU A 71 -3.44 5.41 -4.69
CA GLU A 71 -2.42 5.78 -3.73
C GLU A 71 -2.77 5.24 -2.34
N PHE A 72 -1.75 4.76 -1.63
CA PHE A 72 -1.86 4.41 -0.21
C PHE A 72 -0.67 4.98 0.55
N SER A 73 -0.90 5.29 1.82
CA SER A 73 0.11 5.86 2.71
C SER A 73 0.36 4.95 3.90
N PHE A 74 1.61 4.86 4.32
CA PHE A 74 1.99 4.18 5.55
C PHE A 74 3.09 4.93 6.28
N THR A 75 3.09 4.83 7.60
CA THR A 75 4.11 5.42 8.46
C THR A 75 5.04 4.33 8.98
N LEU A 76 6.34 4.60 8.97
CA LEU A 76 7.37 3.73 9.53
C LEU A 76 8.26 4.51 10.50
N ARG A 77 8.87 3.81 11.45
CA ARG A 77 9.93 4.38 12.30
C ARG A 77 11.28 4.20 11.62
N LEU A 78 12.08 5.27 11.58
CA LEU A 78 13.42 5.21 11.01
C LEU A 78 14.35 4.37 11.87
N ASP A 79 15.21 3.60 11.20
CA ASP A 79 16.30 2.87 11.82
C ASP A 79 17.48 3.81 12.10
N LYS A 80 18.31 3.48 13.09
CA LYS A 80 19.48 4.28 13.48
C LYS A 80 20.47 4.51 12.31
N GLN A 81 20.52 3.59 11.35
CA GLN A 81 21.43 3.66 10.20
C GLN A 81 20.80 4.36 8.98
N TYR A 82 19.53 4.75 9.08
CA TYR A 82 18.73 5.32 7.99
C TYR A 82 18.73 4.43 6.72
N GLU A 83 18.91 3.13 6.88
CA GLU A 83 19.01 2.21 5.75
C GLU A 83 17.69 2.14 4.99
N VAL A 84 16.56 2.10 5.71
CA VAL A 84 15.22 2.05 5.11
C VAL A 84 14.94 3.32 4.30
N TYR A 85 15.22 4.49 4.90
CA TYR A 85 15.08 5.78 4.23
C TYR A 85 15.93 5.84 2.94
N ARG A 86 17.20 5.43 3.01
CA ARG A 86 18.10 5.45 1.86
C ARG A 86 17.62 4.54 0.74
N LYS A 87 17.05 3.37 1.06
CA LYS A 87 16.50 2.45 0.05
C LYS A 87 15.28 3.03 -0.65
N PHE A 88 14.34 3.63 0.09
CA PHE A 88 13.18 4.29 -0.52
C PHE A 88 13.58 5.53 -1.34
N ALA A 89 14.51 6.36 -0.84
CA ALA A 89 15.03 7.48 -1.59
C ALA A 89 15.75 7.03 -2.87
N PHE A 90 16.58 5.98 -2.79
CA PHE A 90 17.23 5.39 -3.95
C PHE A 90 16.22 4.85 -4.97
N TRP A 91 15.15 4.21 -4.50
CA TRP A 91 14.07 3.77 -5.38
C TRP A 91 13.42 4.95 -6.12
N LEU A 92 13.07 6.02 -5.42
CA LEU A 92 12.49 7.22 -6.03
C LEU A 92 13.45 7.87 -7.06
N TYR A 93 14.74 7.93 -6.74
CA TYR A 93 15.78 8.45 -7.65
C TYR A 93 16.10 7.53 -8.82
N SER A 94 15.83 6.23 -8.71
CA SER A 94 15.96 5.28 -9.82
C SER A 94 14.89 5.48 -10.89
N ILE A 95 13.71 5.99 -10.50
CA ILE A 95 12.60 6.31 -11.42
C ILE A 95 12.93 7.61 -12.18
N LYS A 96 13.41 8.62 -11.46
CA LYS A 96 13.80 9.92 -12.02
C LYS A 96 15.23 10.27 -11.62
N ASN A 97 16.12 10.32 -12.60
CA ASN A 97 17.48 10.79 -12.36
C ASN A 97 17.46 12.30 -12.11
N ILE A 98 17.80 12.71 -10.88
CA ILE A 98 17.79 14.12 -10.48
C ILE A 98 18.90 14.92 -11.17
N SER A 99 20.05 14.31 -11.48
CA SER A 99 21.18 15.04 -12.07
C SER A 99 21.02 15.28 -13.57
N THR A 100 20.41 14.33 -14.30
CA THR A 100 20.24 14.43 -15.76
C THR A 100 18.82 14.80 -16.19
N GLY A 101 17.85 14.72 -15.29
CA GLY A 101 16.43 14.88 -15.60
C GLY A 101 15.85 13.73 -16.44
N ALA A 102 16.64 12.70 -16.72
CA ALA A 102 16.19 11.54 -17.48
C ALA A 102 15.25 10.68 -16.65
N ASN A 103 14.15 10.25 -17.27
CA ASN A 103 13.24 9.29 -16.67
C ASN A 103 13.65 7.89 -17.10
N SER A 104 13.63 6.96 -16.14
CA SER A 104 13.80 5.54 -16.46
C SER A 104 12.55 5.04 -17.21
N VAL A 105 12.78 4.21 -18.23
CA VAL A 105 11.68 3.68 -19.03
C VAL A 105 10.94 2.63 -18.20
N ASP A 106 9.66 2.88 -17.92
CA ASP A 106 8.74 1.94 -17.27
C ASP A 106 8.22 0.87 -18.24
N LYS A 107 9.12 0.18 -18.95
CA LYS A 107 8.74 -0.90 -19.87
C LYS A 107 9.26 -2.25 -19.41
N PRO A 108 8.36 -3.23 -19.23
CA PRO A 108 8.62 -4.58 -19.64
C PRO A 108 8.09 -4.80 -21.06
N VAL A 109 8.95 -5.27 -21.98
CA VAL A 109 8.49 -5.89 -23.24
C VAL A 109 8.03 -7.33 -22.97
N VAL A 110 8.67 -8.01 -22.02
CA VAL A 110 8.28 -9.28 -21.36
C VAL A 110 9.01 -9.28 -20.00
N GLY A 111 8.33 -9.58 -18.88
CA GLY A 111 8.92 -9.68 -17.53
C GLY A 111 8.45 -8.61 -16.52
N PRO A 112 8.89 -8.67 -15.24
CA PRO A 112 8.51 -7.67 -14.23
C PRO A 112 9.19 -6.31 -14.49
N SER A 113 8.49 -5.20 -14.22
CA SER A 113 9.08 -3.86 -14.28
C SER A 113 10.25 -3.77 -13.29
N LYS A 114 11.37 -3.18 -13.71
CA LYS A 114 12.53 -2.98 -12.82
C LYS A 114 12.32 -1.84 -11.82
N LEU A 115 11.32 -1.00 -12.06
CA LEU A 115 11.04 0.20 -11.26
C LEU A 115 9.86 0.02 -10.31
N ARG A 116 9.10 -1.06 -10.45
CA ARG A 116 7.91 -1.34 -9.65
C ARG A 116 8.12 -2.64 -8.89
N THR A 117 7.67 -2.67 -7.64
CA THR A 117 7.63 -3.93 -6.90
C THR A 117 6.45 -4.75 -7.41
N PRO A 118 6.57 -6.08 -7.58
CA PRO A 118 5.49 -6.89 -8.11
C PRO A 118 4.27 -6.87 -7.19
N GLU A 119 4.50 -6.94 -5.87
CA GLU A 119 3.44 -6.98 -4.87
C GLU A 119 3.85 -6.35 -3.53
N ILE A 120 2.92 -5.64 -2.90
CA ILE A 120 2.95 -5.26 -1.48
C ILE A 120 1.73 -5.88 -0.84
N THR A 121 1.93 -6.61 0.25
CA THR A 121 0.89 -7.38 0.92
C THR A 121 0.67 -6.81 2.31
N VAL A 122 -0.59 -6.55 2.66
CA VAL A 122 -1.01 -6.17 4.00
C VAL A 122 -1.99 -7.22 4.50
N VAL A 123 -1.72 -7.78 5.67
CA VAL A 123 -2.48 -8.90 6.23
C VAL A 123 -3.00 -8.50 7.59
N ALA A 124 -4.32 -8.52 7.78
CA ALA A 124 -4.94 -8.39 9.10
C ALA A 124 -4.88 -9.73 9.82
N THR A 125 -4.39 -9.74 11.06
CA THR A 125 -4.11 -10.95 11.82
C THR A 125 -4.70 -10.92 13.24
N ASP A 126 -4.88 -12.08 13.85
CA ASP A 126 -5.32 -12.25 15.26
C ASP A 126 -4.18 -12.04 16.29
N GLY A 127 -3.21 -11.18 15.96
CA GLY A 127 -2.06 -10.89 16.82
C GLY A 127 -0.87 -11.85 16.69
N ASN A 128 0.05 -11.78 17.67
CA ASN A 128 1.39 -12.39 17.64
C ASN A 128 1.41 -13.91 17.89
N ALA A 129 0.41 -14.66 17.42
CA ALA A 129 0.46 -16.11 17.49
C ALA A 129 1.52 -16.67 16.50
N PRO A 130 2.13 -17.84 16.78
CA PRO A 130 3.08 -18.48 15.86
C PRO A 130 2.49 -18.81 14.48
N ASN A 131 1.16 -18.99 14.42
CA ASN A 131 0.36 -19.13 13.21
C ASN A 131 -0.82 -18.15 13.34
N PRO A 132 -0.65 -16.88 12.96
CA PRO A 132 -1.73 -15.92 13.05
C PRO A 132 -2.86 -16.33 12.10
N THR A 133 -4.10 -16.35 12.61
CA THR A 133 -5.27 -16.43 11.75
C THR A 133 -5.29 -15.19 10.87
N VAL A 134 -5.33 -15.39 9.56
CA VAL A 134 -5.44 -14.32 8.58
C VAL A 134 -6.91 -14.06 8.31
N PHE A 135 -7.37 -12.86 8.62
CA PHE A 135 -8.77 -12.48 8.41
C PHE A 135 -8.99 -11.81 7.06
N GLN A 136 -8.04 -10.98 6.64
CA GLN A 136 -8.14 -10.20 5.41
C GLN A 136 -6.75 -9.95 4.84
N THR A 137 -6.61 -10.06 3.53
CA THR A 137 -5.37 -9.71 2.82
C THR A 137 -5.63 -8.68 1.73
N TRP A 138 -4.87 -7.59 1.76
CA TRP A 138 -4.80 -6.60 0.69
C TRP A 138 -3.50 -6.76 -0.08
N ARG A 139 -3.61 -6.97 -1.40
CA ARG A 139 -2.47 -7.09 -2.30
C ARG A 139 -2.44 -5.92 -3.28
N PHE A 140 -1.42 -5.10 -3.18
CA PHE A 140 -1.17 -3.99 -4.08
C PHE A 140 -0.13 -4.40 -5.12
N THR A 141 -0.50 -4.37 -6.39
CA THR A 141 0.38 -4.82 -7.48
C THR A 141 1.02 -3.64 -8.21
N GLN A 142 2.25 -3.87 -8.69
CA GLN A 142 3.00 -2.90 -9.50
C GLN A 142 3.18 -1.55 -8.80
N CYS A 143 3.59 -1.59 -7.53
CA CYS A 143 3.70 -0.40 -6.68
C CYS A 143 5.03 0.33 -6.86
N PHE A 144 5.03 1.65 -6.64
CA PHE A 144 6.24 2.48 -6.56
C PHE A 144 6.04 3.66 -5.58
N PRO A 145 7.12 4.18 -4.97
CA PRO A 145 7.03 5.33 -4.07
C PRO A 145 6.78 6.61 -4.87
N LYS A 146 5.73 7.34 -4.50
CA LYS A 146 5.36 8.63 -5.09
C LYS A 146 6.00 9.78 -4.31
N SER A 147 5.99 9.69 -2.99
CA SER A 147 6.61 10.69 -2.11
C SER A 147 7.10 10.07 -0.81
N ILE A 148 8.10 10.73 -0.25
CA ILE A 148 8.69 10.44 1.05
C ILE A 148 8.61 11.76 1.83
N SER A 149 8.11 11.72 3.05
CA SER A 149 8.00 12.89 3.92
C SER A 149 9.37 13.47 4.32
N ASP A 150 9.34 14.72 4.79
CA ASP A 150 10.51 15.42 5.26
C ASP A 150 11.02 14.83 6.58
N VAL A 151 12.34 14.74 6.71
CA VAL A 151 13.01 14.35 7.95
C VAL A 151 13.45 15.63 8.68
N SER A 152 12.92 15.85 9.87
CA SER A 152 13.31 16.96 10.74
C SER A 152 14.22 16.49 11.87
N PHE A 153 15.17 17.36 12.26
CA PHE A 153 16.11 17.10 13.34
C PHE A 153 15.89 18.13 14.45
N ASP A 154 15.61 17.65 15.65
CA ASP A 154 15.52 18.47 16.86
C ASP A 154 16.52 17.94 17.89
N ASN A 155 17.42 18.81 18.35
CA ASN A 155 18.43 18.46 19.36
C ASN A 155 17.84 18.41 20.79
N THR A 156 16.56 18.75 20.96
CA THR A 156 15.87 18.78 22.26
C THR A 156 14.83 17.67 22.42
N GLY A 157 14.40 17.05 21.32
CA GLY A 157 13.42 15.96 21.31
C GLY A 157 14.01 14.60 21.66
N THR A 158 13.19 13.75 22.30
CA THR A 158 13.53 12.34 22.60
C THR A 158 12.78 11.34 21.72
N ASP A 159 11.87 11.82 20.87
CA ASP A 159 10.98 10.95 20.11
C ASP A 159 11.69 10.33 18.90
N PRO A 160 11.41 9.03 18.60
CA PRO A 160 11.91 8.41 17.39
C PRO A 160 11.39 9.11 16.14
N ILE A 161 12.25 9.32 15.16
CA ILE A 161 11.86 9.92 13.89
C ILE A 161 10.94 8.94 13.13
N THR A 162 9.77 9.44 12.74
CA THR A 162 8.81 8.75 11.88
C THR A 162 8.93 9.23 10.44
N LEU A 163 8.61 8.35 9.51
CA LEU A 163 8.63 8.61 8.08
C LEU A 163 7.30 8.16 7.47
N ASP A 164 6.57 9.11 6.91
CA ASP A 164 5.40 8.84 6.08
C ASP A 164 5.83 8.63 4.62
N ILE A 165 5.38 7.52 4.04
CA ILE A 165 5.63 7.17 2.64
C ILE A 165 4.29 7.04 1.93
N THR A 166 4.16 7.71 0.79
CA THR A 166 3.02 7.53 -0.12
C THR A 166 3.45 6.70 -1.31
N MET A 167 2.75 5.59 -1.53
CA MET A 167 2.94 4.68 -2.65
C MET A 167 1.83 4.86 -3.67
N SER A 168 2.15 4.68 -4.94
CA SER A 168 1.15 4.47 -5.99
C SER A 168 1.13 3.01 -6.40
N TYR A 169 -0.04 2.51 -6.78
CA TYR A 169 -0.27 1.11 -7.19
C TYR A 169 -1.12 1.06 -8.47
N LEU A 170 -1.06 -0.06 -9.19
CA LEU A 170 -1.88 -0.26 -10.39
C LEU A 170 -3.24 -0.90 -10.04
N THR A 171 -3.18 -2.04 -9.36
CA THR A 171 -4.37 -2.82 -9.01
C THR A 171 -4.30 -3.23 -7.54
N LEU A 172 -5.44 -3.09 -6.86
CA LEU A 172 -5.69 -3.62 -5.52
C LEU A 172 -6.52 -4.90 -5.67
N ASN A 173 -5.97 -6.02 -5.21
CA ASN A 173 -6.70 -7.27 -5.07
C ASN A 173 -6.96 -7.52 -3.59
N THR A 174 -8.20 -7.81 -3.23
CA THR A 174 -8.58 -8.23 -1.89
C THR A 174 -8.97 -9.69 -1.95
N ASP A 175 -8.20 -10.54 -1.28
CA ASP A 175 -8.62 -11.92 -1.08
C ASP A 175 -9.65 -11.90 0.05
N LEU A 176 -10.90 -12.16 -0.29
CA LEU A 176 -11.94 -12.51 0.67
C LEU A 176 -11.81 -14.03 0.86
N THR A 177 -11.28 -14.46 1.99
CA THR A 177 -11.45 -15.86 2.39
C THR A 177 -12.94 -16.08 2.62
N ALA A 178 -13.57 -16.79 1.69
CA ALA A 178 -14.95 -17.27 1.79
C ALA A 178 -15.08 -18.23 2.98
#